data_AF-A0A519QXV4-F1
#
_entry.id   AF-A0A519QXV4-F1
#
_cell.length_a   1.000
_cell.length_b   1.000
_cell.length_c   1.000
_cell.angle_alpha   90.00
_cell.angle_beta   90.00
_cell.angle_gamma   90.00
#
_symmetry.space_group_name_H-M   'P 1'
#
loop_
_entity.id
_entity.type
_entity.pdbx_description
1 polymer ?
#
loop_
_entity_poly.entity_id
_entity_poly.type
_entity_poly.pdbx_seq_one_letter_code
_entity_poly.pdbx_strand_id
1 'polypeptide(L)' 'YLASTVLMTAIFYGWGLGLIGTVGHAGQFAFVLLGWALMLGWSESWLARFRQGPLEWLWRSLTERRFLPIRRISAT' A
#
# COMPACT_ATOMS: atom_id res chain seq x y z
N TYR A 1 7.87 -1.98 0.30
CA TYR A 1 8.34 -2.42 1.63
C TYR A 1 7.33 -2.08 2.71
N LEU A 2 7.16 -0.81 3.12
CA LEU A 2 6.29 -0.44 4.24
C LEU A 2 4.83 -0.96 4.11
N ALA A 3 4.20 -0.72 2.96
CA ALA A 3 2.84 -1.22 2.70
C ALA A 3 2.77 -2.76 2.75
N SER A 4 3.74 -3.44 2.14
CA SER A 4 3.83 -4.91 2.16
C SER A 4 4.04 -5.44 3.58
N THR A 5 4.85 -4.79 4.41
CA THR A 5 5.06 -5.15 5.82
C THR A 5 3.78 -4.96 6.63
N VAL A 6 3.10 -3.82 6.50
CA VAL A 6 1.82 -3.58 7.17
C VAL A 6 0.78 -4.60 6.74
N LEU A 7 0.70 -4.89 5.44
CA LEU A 7 -0.28 -5.83 4.90
C LEU A 7 -0.01 -7.27 5.36
N MET A 8 1.25 -7.73 5.29
CA MET A 8 1.61 -9.09 5.75
C MET A 8 1.47 -9.24 7.26
N THR A 9 1.87 -8.22 8.05
CA THR A 9 1.68 -8.28 9.51
C THR A 9 0.19 -8.20 9.87
N ALA A 10 -0.62 -7.39 9.21
CA ALA A 10 -2.07 -7.39 9.43
C ALA A 10 -2.72 -8.74 9.07
N ILE A 11 -2.25 -9.44 8.05
CA ILE A 11 -2.81 -10.75 7.66
C ILE A 11 -2.37 -11.85 8.63
N PHE A 12 -1.08 -11.90 8.97
CA PHE A 12 -0.53 -13.03 9.73
C PHE A 12 -0.48 -12.78 11.24
N TYR A 13 -0.12 -11.57 11.70
CA TYR A 13 -0.07 -11.30 13.14
C TYR A 13 -1.47 -11.18 13.76
N GLY A 14 -1.54 -11.48 15.06
CA GLY A 14 -2.78 -11.53 15.84
C GLY A 14 -3.52 -10.20 16.03
N TRP A 15 -2.99 -9.06 15.55
CA TRP A 15 -3.71 -7.79 15.56
C TRP A 15 -4.57 -7.57 14.30
N GLY A 16 -4.53 -8.49 13.33
CA GLY A 16 -5.46 -8.50 12.20
C GLY A 16 -6.11 -9.87 12.02
N LEU A 17 -5.80 -10.60 10.94
CA LEU A 17 -6.46 -11.88 10.63
C LEU A 17 -5.86 -13.07 11.38
N GLY A 18 -4.68 -12.92 11.99
CA GLY A 18 -4.09 -13.95 12.86
C GLY A 18 -3.80 -15.29 12.16
N LEU A 19 -3.52 -15.28 10.86
CA LEU A 19 -3.35 -16.49 10.03
C LEU A 19 -2.00 -17.22 10.26
N ILE A 20 -1.28 -16.94 11.34
CA ILE A 20 -0.06 -17.66 11.72
C ILE A 20 -0.41 -19.13 12.02
N GLY A 21 0.31 -20.04 11.36
CA GLY A 21 0.18 -21.48 11.58
C GLY A 21 -1.05 -22.15 10.94
N THR A 22 -1.97 -21.37 10.38
CA THR A 22 -3.17 -21.89 9.69
C THR A 22 -2.98 -22.01 8.17
N VAL A 23 -2.11 -21.18 7.59
CA VAL A 23 -1.80 -21.21 6.16
C VAL A 23 -0.46 -21.92 5.95
N GLY A 24 -0.45 -23.01 5.19
CA GLY A 24 0.79 -23.71 4.82
C GLY A 24 1.72 -22.87 3.95
N HIS A 25 3.00 -23.24 3.86
CA HIS A 25 4.02 -22.45 3.17
C HIS A 25 3.64 -22.06 1.72
N ALA A 26 3.03 -22.98 0.97
CA ALA A 26 2.58 -22.70 -0.40
C ALA A 26 1.49 -21.60 -0.46
N GLY A 27 0.58 -21.56 0.52
CA GLY A 27 -0.44 -20.51 0.60
C GLY A 27 0.16 -19.14 0.91
N GLN A 28 1.24 -19.08 1.70
CA GLN A 28 1.94 -17.83 1.98
C GLN A 28 2.56 -17.22 0.72
N PHE A 29 3.09 -18.03 -0.19
CA PHE A 29 3.55 -17.55 -1.50
C PHE A 29 2.44 -16.92 -2.33
N ALA A 30 1.23 -17.47 -2.28
CA ALA A 30 0.07 -16.88 -2.96
C ALA A 30 -0.26 -15.48 -2.42
N PHE A 31 -0.18 -15.27 -1.09
CA PHE A 31 -0.37 -13.94 -0.49
C PHE A 31 0.71 -12.94 -0.93
N VAL A 32 1.97 -13.37 -1.04
CA VAL A 32 3.06 -12.52 -1.53
C VAL A 32 2.82 -12.12 -2.99
N LEU A 33 2.49 -13.09 -3.84
CA LEU A 33 2.18 -12.85 -5.26
C LEU A 33 1.00 -11.89 -5.42
N LEU A 34 -0.05 -12.08 -4.61
CA LEU A 34 -1.23 -11.22 -4.61
C LEU A 34 -0.88 -9.80 -4.13
N GLY A 35 -0.03 -9.69 -3.12
CA GLY A 35 0.53 -8.41 -2.67
C GLY A 35 1.34 -7.70 -3.77
N TRP A 36 2.15 -8.43 -4.54
CA TRP A 36 2.87 -7.86 -5.70
C TRP A 36 1.94 -7.43 -6.82
N ALA A 37 0.95 -8.25 -7.16
CA ALA A 37 -0.05 -7.93 -8.18
C ALA A 37 -0.81 -6.65 -7.81
N LEU A 38 -1.22 -6.51 -6.55
CA LEU A 38 -1.80 -5.28 -6.03
C LEU A 38 -0.82 -4.11 -6.10
N MET A 39 0.44 -4.30 -5.72
CA MET A 39 1.43 -3.23 -5.74
C MET A 39 1.68 -2.69 -7.15
N LEU A 40 1.75 -3.58 -8.15
CA LEU A 40 1.95 -3.24 -9.55
C LEU A 40 0.70 -2.59 -10.16
N GLY A 41 -0.49 -3.20 -9.99
CA GLY A 41 -1.74 -2.69 -10.55
C GLY A 41 -2.22 -1.39 -9.90
N TRP A 42 -1.99 -1.23 -8.60
CA TRP A 42 -2.30 0.00 -7.89
C TRP A 42 -1.42 1.16 -8.33
N SER A 43 -0.14 0.91 -8.66
CA SER A 43 0.81 1.96 -9.04
C SER A 43 0.33 2.75 -10.27
N GLU A 44 -0.05 2.06 -11.35
CA GLU A 44 -0.53 2.71 -12.58
C GLU A 44 -1.84 3.47 -12.35
N SER A 45 -2.82 2.83 -11.71
CA SER A 45 -4.13 3.45 -11.43
C SER A 45 -4.01 4.66 -10.52
N TRP A 46 -3.07 4.62 -9.55
CA TRP A 46 -2.81 5.72 -8.63
C TRP A 46 -2.11 6.88 -9.34
N LEU A 47 -1.04 6.60 -10.08
CA LEU A 47 -0.31 7.62 -10.83
C LEU A 47 -1.20 8.30 -11.87
N ALA A 48 -2.16 7.60 -12.48
CA ALA A 48 -3.13 8.20 -13.39
C ALA A 48 -3.96 9.33 -12.73
N ARG A 49 -4.26 9.25 -11.43
CA ARG A 49 -5.07 10.24 -10.70
C ARG A 49 -4.25 11.24 -9.87
N PHE A 50 -3.08 10.84 -9.40
CA PHE A 50 -2.31 11.57 -8.40
C PHE A 50 -0.88 11.85 -8.89
N ARG A 51 -0.32 13.01 -8.51
CA ARG A 51 1.05 13.43 -8.93
C ARG A 51 2.17 12.80 -8.10
N GLN A 52 1.85 12.26 -6.94
CA GLN A 52 2.80 11.82 -5.94
C GLN A 52 2.30 10.55 -5.24
N GLY A 53 3.23 9.75 -4.71
CA GLY A 53 2.88 8.58 -3.91
C GLY A 53 2.08 8.95 -2.67
N PRO A 54 1.17 8.08 -2.19
CA PRO A 54 0.35 8.35 -1.01
C PRO A 54 1.20 8.61 0.24
N LEU A 55 2.29 7.85 0.40
CA LEU A 55 3.19 7.97 1.53
C LEU A 55 3.99 9.28 1.50
N GLU A 56 4.49 9.67 0.32
CA GLU A 56 5.21 10.94 0.16
C GLU A 56 4.30 12.14 0.40
N TRP A 57 3.06 12.07 -0.08
CA TRP A 57 2.06 13.09 0.19
C TRP A 57 1.73 13.20 1.68
N LEU A 58 1.51 12.06 2.33
CA LEU A 58 1.21 12.01 3.76
C LEU A 58 2.39 12.55 4.57
N TRP A 59 3.61 12.11 4.24
CA TRP A 59 4.83 12.58 4.87
C TRP A 59 4.98 14.09 4.73
N ARG A 60 4.90 14.64 3.52
CA ARG A 60 4.98 16.09 3.30
C ARG A 60 3.86 16.85 4.01
N SER A 61 2.64 16.31 4.03
CA SER A 61 1.51 16.96 4.72
C SER A 61 1.70 16.99 6.24
N LEU A 62 2.33 15.95 6.81
CA LEU A 62 2.68 15.89 8.24
C LEU A 62 3.83 16.84 8.58
N THR A 63 4.89 16.87 7.75
CA THR A 63 6.04 17.78 7.95
C THR A 63 5.62 19.24 7.86
N GLU A 64 4.84 19.58 6.83
CA GLU A 64 4.37 20.95 6.58
C GLU A 64 3.13 21.32 7.41
N ARG A 65 2.56 20.35 8.16
CA ARG A 65 1.27 20.44 8.87
C ARG A 65 0.15 21.04 8.01
N ARG A 66 0.19 20.81 6.70
CA ARG A 66 -0.75 21.36 5.72
C ARG A 66 -1.11 20.30 4.69
N PHE A 67 -2.40 20.15 4.42
CA PHE A 67 -2.88 19.26 3.36
C PHE A 67 -2.47 19.79 1.99
N LEU A 68 -1.47 19.14 1.37
CA LEU A 68 -1.04 19.49 0.01
C LEU A 68 -2.04 18.98 -1.03
N PRO A 69 -2.22 19.66 -2.17
CA PRO A 69 -3.04 19.14 -3.25
C PRO A 69 -2.37 17.92 -3.89
N ILE A 70 -3.03 16.76 -3.83
CA ILE A 70 -2.51 15.49 -4.36
C ILE A 70 -2.97 15.22 -5.82
N ARG A 71 -4.08 15.85 -6.24
CA ARG A 71 -4.65 15.67 -7.58
C ARG A 71 -3.77 16.30 -8.66
N ARG A 72 -3.61 15.57 -9.76
CA ARG A 72 -3.03 16.10 -10.99
C ARG A 72 -4.06 17.09 -11.58
N ILE A 73 -3.76 18.39 -11.53
CA ILE A 73 -4.57 19.38 -12.24
C ILE A 73 -4.29 19.13 -13.72
N SER A 74 -5.23 18.54 -14.44
CA SER A 74 -5.19 18.51 -15.90
C SER A 74 -5.29 19.96 -16.36
N ALA A 75 -4.18 20.51 -16.86
CA ALA A 75 -4.24 21.75 -17.62
C ALA A 75 -5.03 21.44 -18.88
N THR A 76 -6.26 21.96 -18.95
CA THR A 76 -7.09 22.04 -20.16
C THR A 76 -6.44 22.91 -21.21
#